data_AF-A0A427BG84-F1
#
_entry.id   AF-A0A427BG84-F1
#
_cell.length_a   1.000
_cell.length_b   1.000
_cell.length_c   1.000
_cell.angle_alpha   90.00
_cell.angle_beta   90.00
_cell.angle_gamma   90.00
#
_symmetry.space_group_name_H-M   'P 1'
#
loop_
_entity.id
_entity.type
_entity.pdbx_description
1 polymer ?
#
loop_
_entity_poly.entity_id
_entity_poly.type
_entity_poly.pdbx_seq_one_letter_code
_entity_poly.pdbx_strand_id
1 'polypeptide(L)'
;MTTNIILTTGLYDLIKDHLRRKKVTAEQENILTKELRHAEQILRRDLADNIVTVGKKVTIKELNSNQEYQLNFVSPEKAKPKKNRHSILMDEGLATIGYKIGDVIEWPANDGSKKYEILNVEAVS
;
A
#
# COMPACT_ATOMS: atom_id res chain seq x y z
N MET A 1 -8.48 -0.60 16.06
CA MET A 1 -8.55 0.83 15.75
C MET A 1 -8.73 0.93 14.26
N THR A 2 -9.70 1.70 13.77
CA THR A 2 -9.91 1.94 12.33
C THR A 2 -8.92 3.00 11.88
N THR A 3 -7.95 2.63 11.06
CA THR A 3 -7.02 3.59 10.45
C THR A 3 -7.69 4.14 9.20
N ASN A 4 -7.84 5.46 9.10
CA ASN A 4 -8.36 6.07 7.87
C ASN A 4 -7.18 6.24 6.91
N ILE A 5 -7.14 5.43 5.86
CA ILE A 5 -6.13 5.58 4.80
C ILE A 5 -6.49 6.73 3.87
N ILE A 6 -5.48 7.40 3.34
CA ILE A 6 -5.65 8.53 2.43
C ILE A 6 -5.28 8.10 1.02
N LEU A 7 -6.23 8.18 0.10
CA LEU A 7 -6.06 7.72 -1.28
C LEU A 7 -6.40 8.83 -2.27
N THR A 8 -5.80 8.75 -3.45
CA THR A 8 -6.27 9.56 -4.59
C THR A 8 -7.40 8.81 -5.30
N THR A 9 -8.29 9.53 -5.97
CA THR A 9 -9.42 8.93 -6.73
C THR A 9 -8.96 7.85 -7.70
N GLY A 10 -7.84 8.07 -8.41
CA GLY A 10 -7.30 7.07 -9.34
C GLY A 10 -6.80 5.82 -8.64
N LEU A 11 -6.27 5.94 -7.43
CA LEU A 11 -5.77 4.81 -6.65
C LEU A 11 -6.90 4.01 -6.02
N TYR A 12 -7.93 4.72 -5.54
CA TYR A 12 -9.17 4.12 -5.03
C TYR A 12 -9.82 3.21 -6.09
N ASP A 13 -10.00 3.73 -7.31
CA ASP A 13 -10.59 2.95 -8.41
C ASP A 13 -9.74 1.74 -8.79
N LEU A 14 -8.41 1.92 -8.78
CA LEU A 14 -7.44 0.89 -9.10
C LEU A 14 -7.42 -0.26 -8.08
N ILE A 15 -7.54 0.02 -6.77
CA ILE A 15 -7.71 -1.01 -5.74
C ILE A 15 -9.07 -1.70 -5.90
N LYS A 16 -10.15 -0.92 -6.11
CA LYS A 16 -11.50 -1.46 -6.27
C LYS A 16 -11.61 -2.42 -7.45
N ASP A 17 -10.98 -2.08 -8.57
CA ASP A 17 -10.87 -2.94 -9.75
C ASP A 17 -10.02 -4.18 -9.47
N HIS A 18 -8.95 -4.06 -8.68
CA HIS A 18 -8.15 -5.21 -8.24
C HIS A 18 -8.95 -6.19 -7.36
N LEU A 19 -9.73 -5.69 -6.40
CA LEU A 19 -10.65 -6.48 -5.59
C LEU A 19 -11.72 -7.17 -6.44
N ARG A 20 -12.29 -6.45 -7.42
CA ARG A 20 -13.30 -7.00 -8.34
C ARG A 20 -12.77 -8.19 -9.15
N ARG A 21 -11.47 -8.22 -9.45
CA ARG A 21 -10.80 -9.35 -10.13
C ARG A 21 -10.52 -10.55 -9.21
N LYS A 22 -10.89 -10.51 -7.92
CA LYS A 22 -10.67 -11.57 -6.91
C LYS A 22 -9.25 -12.12 -6.91
N LYS A 23 -8.26 -11.23 -7.02
CA LYS A 23 -6.84 -11.60 -6.96
C LYS A 23 -6.29 -11.67 -5.54
N VAL A 24 -7.13 -11.44 -4.54
CA VAL A 24 -6.79 -11.39 -3.12
C VAL A 24 -7.60 -12.44 -2.34
N THR A 25 -7.14 -12.80 -1.15
CA THR A 25 -7.89 -13.70 -0.26
C THR A 25 -9.10 -13.00 0.35
N ALA A 26 -10.05 -13.77 0.90
CA ALA A 26 -11.27 -13.21 1.51
C ALA A 26 -10.97 -12.27 2.70
N GLU A 27 -9.91 -12.56 3.46
CA GLU A 27 -9.48 -11.70 4.58
C GLU A 27 -8.92 -10.36 4.09
N GLN A 28 -8.04 -10.41 3.08
CA GLN A 28 -7.48 -9.21 2.46
C GLN A 28 -8.56 -8.35 1.80
N GLU A 29 -9.52 -8.98 1.11
CA GLU A 29 -10.67 -8.29 0.52
C GLU A 29 -11.49 -7.55 1.59
N ASN A 30 -11.74 -8.20 2.74
CA ASN A 30 -12.50 -7.60 3.82
C ASN A 30 -11.76 -6.40 4.45
N ILE A 31 -10.45 -6.52 4.65
CA ILE A 31 -9.62 -5.42 5.16
C ILE A 31 -9.64 -4.27 4.17
N LEU A 32 -9.23 -4.49 2.92
CA LEU A 32 -9.21 -3.45 1.89
C LEU A 32 -10.58 -2.81 1.68
N THR A 33 -11.67 -3.58 1.71
CA THR A 33 -13.03 -3.04 1.57
C THR A 33 -13.40 -2.14 2.75
N LYS A 34 -13.03 -2.50 3.97
CA LYS A 34 -13.22 -1.65 5.16
C LYS A 34 -12.38 -0.38 5.06
N GLU A 35 -11.10 -0.52 4.76
CA GLU A 35 -10.18 0.60 4.62
C GLU A 35 -10.66 1.55 3.52
N LEU A 36 -11.04 1.05 2.33
CA LEU A 36 -11.64 1.83 1.25
C LEU A 36 -12.95 2.52 1.65
N ARG A 37 -13.77 1.90 2.50
CA ARG A 37 -15.02 2.50 2.97
C ARG A 37 -14.77 3.69 3.89
N HIS A 38 -13.68 3.66 4.64
CA HIS A 38 -13.26 4.74 5.54
C HIS A 38 -12.17 5.64 4.94
N ALA A 39 -11.72 5.34 3.72
CA ALA A 39 -10.63 6.03 3.07
C ALA A 39 -11.02 7.47 2.71
N GLU A 40 -10.12 8.40 3.01
CA GLU A 40 -10.27 9.79 2.59
C GLU A 40 -9.75 9.93 1.15
N GLN A 41 -10.63 10.38 0.25
CA GLN A 41 -10.26 10.64 -1.13
C GLN A 41 -9.86 12.10 -1.31
N ILE A 42 -8.59 12.33 -1.60
CA ILE A 42 -8.05 13.67 -1.84
C ILE A 42 -7.44 13.80 -3.22
N LEU A 43 -7.25 15.05 -3.66
CA LEU A 43 -6.58 15.33 -4.91
C LEU A 43 -5.08 15.08 -4.78
N ARG A 44 -4.42 14.78 -5.91
CA ARG A 44 -2.96 14.56 -5.94
C ARG A 44 -2.16 15.76 -5.44
N ARG A 45 -2.73 16.97 -5.50
CA ARG A 45 -2.09 18.22 -5.02
C ARG A 45 -2.12 18.35 -3.50
N ASP A 46 -3.13 17.76 -2.85
CA ASP A 46 -3.32 17.77 -1.40
C ASP A 46 -2.67 16.54 -0.74
N LEU A 47 -2.26 15.55 -1.54
CA LEU A 47 -1.59 14.36 -1.05
C LEU A 47 -0.21 14.70 -0.50
N ALA A 48 -0.05 14.52 0.80
CA ALA A 48 1.21 14.76 1.49
C ALA A 48 2.28 13.74 1.08
N ASP A 49 3.54 14.19 1.02
CA ASP A 49 4.67 13.37 0.56
C ASP A 49 5.00 12.17 1.46
N ASN A 50 4.55 12.21 2.71
CA ASN A 50 4.70 11.15 3.70
C ASN A 50 3.67 10.02 3.57
N ILE A 51 2.74 10.10 2.60
CA ILE A 51 1.72 9.07 2.35
C ILE A 51 2.20 8.13 1.24
N VAL A 52 2.08 6.83 1.48
CA VAL A 52 2.41 5.80 0.49
C VAL A 52 1.46 5.87 -0.70
N THR A 53 2.02 6.18 -1.87
CA THR A 53 1.27 6.25 -3.13
C THR A 53 2.12 5.79 -4.33
N VAL A 54 1.53 5.80 -5.53
CA VAL A 54 2.24 5.47 -6.77
C VAL A 54 3.35 6.48 -7.08
N GLY A 55 4.51 5.97 -7.51
CA GLY A 55 5.69 6.78 -7.80
C GLY A 55 6.50 7.15 -6.55
N LYS A 56 6.24 6.49 -5.41
CA LYS A 56 6.99 6.69 -4.17
C LYS A 56 7.90 5.50 -3.89
N LYS A 57 9.05 5.80 -3.30
CA LYS A 57 9.97 4.85 -2.71
C LYS A 57 9.61 4.72 -1.23
N VAL A 58 9.26 3.53 -0.80
CA VAL A 58 8.81 3.26 0.56
C VAL A 58 9.75 2.25 1.18
N THR A 59 10.23 2.59 2.37
CA THR A 59 10.99 1.67 3.22
C THR A 59 10.02 1.11 4.25
N ILE A 60 9.80 -0.20 4.20
CA ILE A 60 8.95 -0.92 5.15
C ILE A 60 9.81 -1.88 5.97
N LYS A 61 9.44 -2.09 7.23
CA LYS A 61 10.08 -3.05 8.11
C LYS A 61 9.07 -4.11 8.52
N GLU A 62 9.39 -5.37 8.24
CA GLU A 62 8.61 -6.50 8.71
C GLU A 62 8.96 -6.77 10.18
N LEU A 63 8.03 -6.52 11.09
CA LEU A 63 8.27 -6.67 12.53
C LEU A 63 8.39 -8.13 12.98
N ASN A 64 7.80 -9.07 12.24
CA ASN A 64 7.91 -10.50 12.55
C ASN A 64 9.33 -11.05 12.32
N SER A 65 9.94 -10.71 11.19
CA SER A 65 11.30 -11.16 10.84
C SER A 65 12.38 -10.11 11.15
N ASN A 66 11.97 -8.91 11.58
CA ASN A 66 12.82 -7.74 11.78
C ASN A 66 13.67 -7.39 10.53
N GLN A 67 13.10 -7.62 9.35
CA GLN A 67 13.74 -7.37 8.04
C GLN A 67 13.23 -6.06 7.44
N GLU A 68 14.14 -5.31 6.83
CA GLU A 68 13.84 -4.03 6.19
C GLU A 68 13.85 -4.18 4.67
N TYR A 69 12.81 -3.68 4.02
CA TYR A 69 12.60 -3.76 2.59
C TYR A 69 12.41 -2.36 2.03
N GLN A 70 13.17 -2.04 0.97
CA GLN A 70 12.98 -0.81 0.23
C GLN A 70 12.30 -1.12 -1.11
N LEU A 71 11.06 -0.68 -1.26
CA LEU A 71 10.20 -0.95 -2.40
C LEU A 71 9.84 0.35 -3.11
N ASN A 72 10.02 0.41 -4.44
CA ASN A 72 9.49 1.53 -5.21
C ASN A 72 8.13 1.15 -5.77
N PHE A 73 7.07 1.71 -5.20
CA PHE A 73 5.72 1.49 -5.72
C PHE A 73 5.49 2.33 -6.96
N VAL A 74 5.07 1.67 -8.02
CA VAL A 74 4.68 2.28 -9.29
C VAL A 74 3.35 1.70 -9.75
N SER A 75 2.70 2.38 -10.69
CA SER A 75 1.50 1.86 -11.35
C SER A 75 1.78 0.47 -11.96
N PRO A 76 0.80 -0.45 -11.96
CA PRO A 76 0.95 -1.80 -12.50
C PRO A 76 1.52 -1.82 -13.93
N GLU A 77 1.11 -0.89 -14.78
CA GLU A 77 1.59 -0.76 -16.16
C GLU A 77 3.08 -0.37 -16.26
N LYS A 78 3.62 0.29 -15.22
CA LYS A 78 5.02 0.76 -15.14
C LYS A 78 5.88 -0.14 -14.27
N ALA A 79 5.32 -1.19 -13.67
CA ALA A 79 6.03 -2.13 -12.82
C ALA A 79 7.17 -2.79 -13.61
N LYS A 80 8.38 -2.71 -13.06
CA LYS A 80 9.61 -3.25 -13.65
C LYS A 80 10.43 -3.88 -12.53
N PRO A 81 10.19 -5.16 -12.19
CA PRO A 81 10.94 -5.84 -11.13
C PRO A 81 12.45 -5.83 -11.39
N LYS A 82 12.87 -5.89 -12.67
CA LYS A 82 14.28 -5.73 -13.09
C LYS A 82 14.94 -4.41 -12.66
N LYS A 83 14.17 -3.40 -12.26
CA LYS A 83 14.66 -2.09 -11.82
C LYS A 83 14.24 -1.74 -10.39
N ASN A 84 13.92 -2.74 -9.54
CA ASN A 84 13.32 -2.53 -8.21
C ASN A 84 12.05 -1.65 -8.24
N ARG A 85 11.26 -1.72 -9.32
CA ARG A 85 9.97 -1.03 -9.43
C ARG A 85 8.85 -2.03 -9.31
N HIS A 86 8.15 -1.96 -8.20
CA HIS A 86 7.13 -2.88 -7.76
C HIS A 86 5.75 -2.31 -8.02
N SER A 87 4.79 -3.15 -8.37
CA SER A 87 3.42 -2.67 -8.57
C SER A 87 2.81 -2.33 -7.21
N ILE A 88 2.13 -1.18 -7.11
CA ILE A 88 1.37 -0.86 -5.90
C ILE A 88 0.21 -1.84 -5.62
N LEU A 89 -0.17 -2.66 -6.62
CA LEU A 89 -1.19 -3.70 -6.51
C LEU A 89 -0.66 -5.05 -6.02
N MET A 90 0.61 -5.15 -5.64
CA MET A 90 1.11 -6.35 -4.98
C MET A 90 0.72 -6.35 -3.50
N ASP A 91 0.90 -7.48 -2.85
CA ASP A 91 0.49 -7.73 -1.47
C ASP A 91 0.98 -6.65 -0.50
N GLU A 92 2.29 -6.35 -0.52
CA GLU A 92 2.92 -5.34 0.33
C GLU A 92 2.52 -3.91 -0.05
N GLY A 93 2.22 -3.69 -1.34
CA GLY A 93 1.71 -2.42 -1.83
C GLY A 93 0.31 -2.15 -1.31
N LEU A 94 -0.59 -3.12 -1.44
CA LEU A 94 -1.96 -3.06 -0.93
C LEU A 94 -2.00 -2.94 0.60
N ALA A 95 -1.07 -3.59 1.30
CA ALA A 95 -0.94 -3.45 2.74
C ALA A 95 -0.56 -2.03 3.17
N THR A 96 0.33 -1.37 2.42
CA THR A 96 0.93 -0.09 2.84
C THR A 96 0.27 1.12 2.20
N ILE A 97 -0.62 0.94 1.24
CA ILE A 97 -1.22 2.02 0.44
C ILE A 97 -2.07 2.96 1.30
N GLY A 98 -1.84 4.26 1.15
CA GLY A 98 -2.58 5.29 1.86
C GLY A 98 -2.27 5.43 3.35
N TYR A 99 -1.31 4.65 3.86
CA TYR A 99 -0.72 4.85 5.18
C TYR A 99 0.40 5.89 5.14
N LYS A 100 0.73 6.46 6.30
CA LYS A 100 1.82 7.44 6.45
C LYS A 100 3.07 6.82 7.07
N ILE A 101 4.19 7.54 6.97
CA ILE A 101 5.41 7.23 7.72
C ILE A 101 5.10 7.08 9.22
N GLY A 102 5.61 6.01 9.83
CA GLY A 102 5.44 5.65 11.23
C GLY A 102 4.22 4.78 11.54
N ASP A 103 3.34 4.53 10.56
CA ASP A 103 2.22 3.60 10.78
C ASP A 103 2.68 2.15 10.73
N VAL A 104 2.02 1.34 11.56
CA VAL A 104 2.18 -0.12 11.60
C VAL A 104 0.90 -0.77 11.09
N ILE A 105 1.04 -1.61 10.06
CA ILE A 105 -0.05 -2.34 9.43
C ILE A 105 0.06 -3.83 9.76
N GLU A 106 -1.07 -4.42 10.13
CA GLU A 106 -1.24 -5.87 10.20
C GLU A 106 -1.91 -6.38 8.92
N TRP A 107 -1.17 -7.18 8.16
CA TRP A 107 -1.61 -7.72 6.89
C TRP A 107 -1.66 -9.25 6.90
N PRO A 108 -2.81 -9.88 6.62
CA PRO A 108 -2.91 -11.33 6.52
C PRO A 108 -2.26 -11.78 5.20
N ALA A 109 -1.13 -12.48 5.30
CA ALA A 109 -0.49 -13.15 4.18
C ALA A 109 -0.83 -14.65 4.19
N ASN A 110 -0.62 -15.34 3.07
CA ASN A 110 -0.86 -16.79 2.97
C ASN A 110 -0.08 -17.62 4.02
N ASP A 111 1.05 -17.09 4.50
CA ASP A 111 1.92 -17.75 5.50
C ASP A 111 1.64 -17.29 6.94
N GLY A 112 0.56 -16.52 7.16
CA GLY A 112 0.16 -15.97 8.45
C GLY A 112 0.12 -14.44 8.48
N SER A 113 -0.29 -13.87 9.63
CA SER A 113 -0.39 -12.43 9.82
C SER A 113 0.99 -11.78 9.87
N LYS A 114 1.29 -10.91 8.90
CA LYS A 114 2.51 -10.11 8.84
C LYS A 114 2.28 -8.71 9.38
N LYS A 115 3.31 -8.15 10.01
CA LYS A 115 3.32 -6.77 10.51
C LYS A 115 4.34 -5.96 9.75
N TYR A 116 3.89 -4.87 9.13
CA TYR A 116 4.74 -3.95 8.38
C TYR A 116 4.71 -2.58 9.04
N GLU A 117 5.88 -2.01 9.28
CA GLU A 117 6.04 -0.64 9.75
C GLU A 117 6.62 0.23 8.63
N ILE A 118 6.01 1.37 8.36
CA ILE A 118 6.49 2.30 7.33
C ILE A 118 7.57 3.18 7.95
N LEU A 119 8.82 2.94 7.58
CA LEU A 119 9.96 3.71 8.10
C LEU A 119 10.17 5.02 7.32
N ASN A 120 9.97 4.99 6.01
CA ASN A 120 10.22 6.16 5.17
C ASN A 120 9.40 6.13 3.87
N VAL A 121 9.01 7.30 3.37
CA VAL A 121 8.32 7.50 2.10
C VAL A 121 8.97 8.68 1.38
N GLU A 122 9.53 8.42 0.21
CA GLU A 122 10.26 9.40 -0.59
C GLU A 122 9.65 9.49 -2.00
N ALA A 123 9.57 10.71 -2.54
CA ALA A 123 9.15 10.90 -3.92
C ALA A 123 10.25 10.47 -4.90
N VAL A 124 9.95 9.56 -5.82
CA VAL A 124 10.86 9.26 -6.93
C VAL A 124 10.60 10.31 -8.01
N SER A 125 11.43 11.36 -8.03
CA SER A 125 11.44 12.38 -9.09
C SER A 125 11.97 11.83 -10.41
#